data_AF-A0A843K4W4-F1
#
_entry.id   AF-A0A843K4W4-F1
#
_cell.length_a   1.000
_cell.length_b   1.000
_cell.length_c   1.000
_cell.angle_alpha   90.00
_cell.angle_beta   90.00
_cell.angle_gamma   90.00
#
_symmetry.space_group_name_H-M   'P 1'
#
loop_
_entity.id
_entity.type
_entity.pdbx_description
1 polymer ?
#
loop_
_entity_poly.entity_id
_entity_poly.type
_entity_poly.pdbx_seq_one_letter_code
_entity_poly.pdbx_strand_id
1 'polypeptide(L)'
;MRSGNSTTTNNDGKNDPPEIVYKLDDGDISLKKAPAQLVAKVLFNMQGLVFSVAGSNDGRRSKKLEDLYSLNVGFEAGSLEMKFSPEDSQVILSDRVIERPQTPTFLKTSRLIGYLSEKDATDDYIKSKIEKQIEDPRSRIKVLNYLRGLIPLDKRAEIEFKNINGDSHHAFSLNDAVFRGRVIRFLNEEKRKYEVEVSGVICRIRDDDPPSFSVLDWSGNIVKVEMPDDKRLQILNYLADKVPIRLVGIGNKRKGIEDLDEIEPYAKITINSLEDISLKSPIVADLSYEKSEELPDYWVVGNDEFGIYGVDDTVDKAIEMFKSDLHDDYIAYKAIPNDQLSDMALSLKKKLITIFEG
;
A
#
# COMPACT_ATOMS: atom_id res chain seq x y z
N MET A 1 58.88 -22.92 -33.64
CA MET A 1 57.89 -21.82 -33.60
C MET A 1 56.52 -22.35 -33.99
N ARG A 2 55.62 -22.48 -33.01
CA ARG A 2 54.16 -22.37 -33.10
C ARG A 2 53.66 -22.51 -31.66
N SER A 3 53.66 -21.38 -30.94
CA SER A 3 53.01 -21.28 -29.63
C SER A 3 51.50 -21.29 -29.87
N GLY A 4 50.84 -22.36 -29.49
CA GLY A 4 49.39 -22.36 -29.32
C GLY A 4 49.07 -21.73 -27.97
N ASN A 5 48.61 -20.49 -27.98
CA ASN A 5 47.86 -19.93 -26.86
C ASN A 5 46.50 -20.63 -26.83
N SER A 6 46.33 -21.59 -25.92
CA SER A 6 45.00 -22.04 -25.51
C SER A 6 44.55 -21.16 -24.35
N THR A 7 43.74 -20.16 -24.67
CA THR A 7 42.94 -19.38 -23.74
C THR A 7 42.07 -20.35 -22.94
N THR A 8 42.41 -20.58 -21.69
CA THR A 8 41.60 -21.33 -20.74
C THR A 8 40.40 -20.47 -20.37
N THR A 9 39.26 -20.73 -21.01
CA THR A 9 37.96 -20.24 -20.51
C THR A 9 37.67 -20.96 -19.20
N ASN A 10 37.79 -20.26 -18.08
CA ASN A 10 37.39 -20.76 -16.76
C ASN A 10 35.94 -21.24 -16.82
N ASN A 11 35.74 -22.54 -16.56
CA ASN A 11 34.44 -23.21 -16.46
C ASN A 11 33.87 -23.13 -15.02
N ASP A 12 34.39 -22.21 -14.19
CA ASP A 12 34.24 -22.25 -12.73
C ASP A 12 32.80 -21.94 -12.25
N GLY A 13 31.96 -21.27 -13.04
CA GLY A 13 30.61 -20.84 -12.61
C GLY A 13 29.47 -21.85 -12.81
N LYS A 14 29.71 -23.02 -13.43
CA LYS A 14 28.62 -24.00 -13.70
C LYS A 14 28.05 -24.67 -12.45
N ASN A 15 28.80 -24.62 -11.34
CA ASN A 15 28.44 -25.27 -10.09
C ASN A 15 28.07 -24.28 -8.98
N ASP A 16 28.11 -22.98 -9.25
CA ASP A 16 27.80 -21.95 -8.25
C ASP A 16 26.28 -21.76 -8.10
N PRO A 17 25.79 -21.37 -6.91
CA PRO A 17 24.38 -21.03 -6.74
C PRO A 17 23.98 -19.82 -7.57
N PRO A 18 22.72 -19.76 -8.06
CA PRO A 18 22.19 -18.56 -8.66
C PRO A 18 22.24 -17.43 -7.64
N GLU A 19 22.66 -16.26 -8.07
CA GLU A 19 22.93 -15.11 -7.22
C GLU A 19 22.28 -13.86 -7.81
N ILE A 20 21.69 -13.03 -6.94
CA ILE A 20 21.29 -11.66 -7.27
C ILE A 20 22.30 -10.73 -6.64
N VAL A 21 22.96 -9.90 -7.44
CA VAL A 21 23.89 -8.88 -6.99
C VAL A 21 23.23 -7.52 -7.09
N TYR A 22 22.97 -6.89 -5.96
CA TYR A 22 22.52 -5.49 -5.88
C TYR A 22 23.74 -4.61 -5.60
N LYS A 23 23.99 -3.62 -6.46
CA LYS A 23 25.06 -2.65 -6.30
C LYS A 23 24.47 -1.27 -6.10
N LEU A 24 25.00 -0.52 -5.14
CA LEU A 24 24.62 0.86 -4.85
C LEU A 24 25.87 1.72 -4.77
N ASP A 25 25.96 2.72 -5.64
CA ASP A 25 27.04 3.72 -5.62
C ASP A 25 26.59 4.93 -4.80
N ASP A 26 27.35 5.26 -3.77
CA ASP A 26 27.17 6.44 -2.94
C ASP A 26 28.49 6.78 -2.22
N GLY A 27 28.99 7.99 -2.46
CA GLY A 27 30.30 8.45 -2.00
C GLY A 27 30.47 8.50 -0.47
N ASP A 28 29.37 8.44 0.29
CA ASP A 28 29.39 8.37 1.75
C ASP A 28 29.31 6.94 2.32
N ILE A 29 29.20 5.92 1.47
CA ILE A 29 29.16 4.51 1.90
C ILE A 29 30.54 4.09 2.40
N SER A 30 30.57 3.69 3.67
CA SER A 30 31.69 3.01 4.30
C SER A 30 31.17 2.02 5.33
N LEU A 31 32.00 1.07 5.75
CA LEU A 31 31.67 0.10 6.81
C LEU A 31 31.20 0.76 8.13
N LYS A 32 31.56 2.04 8.34
CA LYS A 32 31.17 2.84 9.52
C LYS A 32 29.93 3.72 9.31
N LYS A 33 29.51 3.95 8.07
CA LYS A 33 28.45 4.90 7.68
C LYS A 33 27.28 4.27 6.91
N ALA A 34 27.41 3.05 6.43
CA ALA A 34 26.30 2.36 5.77
C ALA A 34 25.17 2.13 6.79
N PRO A 35 24.00 2.75 6.64
CA PRO A 35 22.94 2.65 7.63
C PRO A 35 22.46 1.20 7.66
N ALA A 36 22.49 0.54 8.82
CA ALA A 36 21.92 -0.81 8.97
C ALA A 36 20.48 -0.89 8.43
N GLN A 37 19.74 0.22 8.50
CA GLN A 37 18.42 0.41 7.90
C GLN A 37 18.41 0.24 6.37
N LEU A 38 19.42 0.73 5.66
CA LEU A 38 19.53 0.59 4.21
C LEU A 38 19.79 -0.88 3.81
N VAL A 39 20.72 -1.53 4.51
CA VAL A 39 21.04 -2.96 4.29
C VAL A 39 19.80 -3.81 4.58
N ALA A 40 19.13 -3.57 5.71
CA ALA A 40 17.90 -4.27 6.07
C ALA A 40 16.79 -4.03 5.04
N LYS A 41 16.59 -2.79 4.60
CA LYS A 41 15.59 -2.45 3.57
C LYS A 41 15.84 -3.22 2.28
N VAL A 42 17.08 -3.24 1.79
CA VAL A 42 17.39 -3.94 0.53
C VAL A 42 17.25 -5.46 0.71
N LEU A 43 17.70 -6.00 1.84
CA LEU A 43 17.51 -7.42 2.17
C LEU A 43 16.03 -7.81 2.14
N PHE A 44 15.19 -7.12 2.91
CA PHE A 44 13.76 -7.43 3.01
C PHE A 44 13.05 -7.29 1.65
N ASN A 45 13.36 -6.25 0.88
CA ASN A 45 12.75 -6.07 -0.43
C ASN A 45 13.21 -7.13 -1.44
N MET A 46 14.49 -7.53 -1.42
CA MET A 46 15.01 -8.56 -2.32
C MET A 46 14.42 -9.94 -1.98
N GLN A 47 14.40 -10.30 -0.70
CA GLN A 47 13.74 -11.51 -0.21
C GLN A 47 12.25 -11.52 -0.59
N GLY A 48 11.54 -10.44 -0.25
CA GLY A 48 10.13 -10.27 -0.57
C GLY A 48 9.82 -10.38 -2.06
N LEU A 49 10.68 -9.81 -2.92
CA LEU A 49 10.59 -9.91 -4.37
C LEU A 49 10.69 -11.37 -4.83
N VAL A 50 11.77 -12.07 -4.47
CA VAL A 50 12.00 -13.47 -4.86
C VAL A 50 10.87 -14.37 -4.36
N PHE A 51 10.44 -14.18 -3.10
CA PHE A 51 9.33 -14.95 -2.52
C PHE A 51 7.99 -14.70 -3.20
N SER A 52 7.69 -13.44 -3.55
CA SER A 52 6.41 -13.11 -4.20
C SER A 52 6.36 -13.62 -5.63
N VAL A 53 7.50 -13.64 -6.34
CA VAL A 53 7.61 -14.25 -7.67
C VAL A 53 7.52 -15.78 -7.59
N ALA A 54 8.07 -16.41 -6.54
CA ALA A 54 7.93 -17.86 -6.33
C ALA A 54 6.48 -18.26 -5.99
N GLY A 55 5.86 -17.56 -5.05
CA GLY A 55 4.53 -17.85 -4.53
C GLY A 55 3.39 -17.61 -5.52
N SER A 56 3.62 -16.87 -6.62
CA SER A 56 2.59 -16.57 -7.61
C SER A 56 2.08 -17.77 -8.41
N ASN A 57 2.81 -18.90 -8.41
CA ASN A 57 2.44 -20.11 -9.16
C ASN A 57 1.95 -21.26 -8.27
N ASP A 58 2.32 -21.28 -6.99
CA ASP A 58 2.04 -22.39 -6.07
C ASP A 58 1.13 -21.93 -4.92
N GLY A 59 -0.18 -21.96 -5.17
CA GLY A 59 -1.23 -21.49 -4.27
C GLY A 59 -1.37 -22.18 -2.90
N ARG A 60 -0.34 -22.85 -2.36
CA ARG A 60 -0.29 -23.40 -0.98
C ARG A 60 1.06 -24.02 -0.55
N ARG A 61 2.18 -23.85 -1.27
CA ARG A 61 3.41 -24.64 -1.02
C ARG A 61 4.74 -23.89 -0.89
N SER A 62 4.75 -22.59 -0.64
CA SER A 62 5.99 -21.81 -0.48
C SER A 62 6.67 -21.89 0.89
N LYS A 63 6.06 -22.54 1.91
CA LYS A 63 6.63 -22.67 3.27
C LYS A 63 8.01 -23.36 3.36
N LYS A 64 8.50 -23.97 2.29
CA LYS A 64 9.84 -24.62 2.23
C LYS A 64 10.93 -23.75 1.58
N LEU A 65 10.60 -22.57 1.06
CA LEU A 65 11.59 -21.61 0.55
C LEU A 65 12.06 -20.63 1.64
N GLU A 66 11.40 -20.62 2.80
CA GLU A 66 11.71 -19.74 3.95
C GLU A 66 13.03 -20.09 4.62
N ASP A 67 13.49 -21.34 4.47
CA ASP A 67 14.80 -21.76 4.93
C ASP A 67 15.80 -21.58 3.78
N LEU A 68 16.89 -20.87 4.07
CA LEU A 68 18.16 -20.91 3.34
C LEU A 68 18.36 -19.86 2.23
N TYR A 69 18.36 -18.57 2.56
CA TYR A 69 18.98 -17.53 1.72
C TYR A 69 20.00 -16.72 2.50
N SER A 70 21.23 -16.66 2.00
CA SER A 70 22.33 -15.87 2.54
C SER A 70 22.39 -14.52 1.86
N LEU A 71 22.63 -13.48 2.64
CA LEU A 71 23.02 -12.17 2.16
C LEU A 71 24.48 -11.91 2.52
N ASN A 72 25.35 -11.93 1.54
CA ASN A 72 26.73 -11.49 1.70
C ASN A 72 26.83 -10.00 1.37
N VAL A 73 27.35 -9.21 2.31
CA VAL A 73 27.47 -7.75 2.16
C VAL A 73 28.94 -7.38 2.02
N GLY A 74 29.30 -6.81 0.87
CA GLY A 74 30.61 -6.26 0.57
C GLY A 74 30.59 -4.75 0.54
N PHE A 75 31.64 -4.12 1.06
CA PHE A 75 31.85 -2.68 0.98
C PHE A 75 33.12 -2.41 0.20
N GLU A 76 33.00 -1.65 -0.89
CA GLU A 76 34.14 -1.04 -1.57
C GLU A 76 34.02 0.48 -1.43
N ALA A 77 35.12 1.22 -1.63
CA ALA A 77 35.16 2.65 -1.34
C ALA A 77 34.12 3.42 -2.18
N GLY A 78 33.01 3.85 -1.55
CA GLY A 78 31.91 4.55 -2.21
C GLY A 78 30.85 3.63 -2.86
N SER A 79 30.86 2.32 -2.58
CA SER A 79 29.85 1.39 -3.08
C SER A 79 29.48 0.29 -2.07
N LEU A 80 28.23 -0.14 -2.13
CA LEU A 80 27.68 -1.26 -1.37
C LEU A 80 27.27 -2.35 -2.36
N GLU A 81 27.87 -3.53 -2.21
CA GLU A 81 27.50 -4.72 -2.98
C GLU A 81 26.82 -5.73 -2.05
N MET A 82 25.61 -6.16 -2.43
CA MET A 82 24.81 -7.12 -1.68
C MET A 82 24.51 -8.32 -2.58
N LYS A 83 24.96 -9.49 -2.14
CA LYS A 83 24.87 -10.76 -2.85
C LYS A 83 23.87 -11.66 -2.18
N PHE A 84 22.76 -11.90 -2.85
CA PHE A 84 21.66 -12.72 -2.37
C PHE A 84 21.69 -14.09 -3.07
N SER A 85 21.89 -15.16 -2.30
CA SER A 85 22.01 -16.52 -2.83
C SER A 85 21.41 -17.57 -1.88
N PRO A 86 20.96 -18.75 -2.35
CA PRO A 86 20.52 -19.82 -1.45
C PRO A 86 21.64 -20.34 -0.53
N GLU A 87 21.37 -20.59 0.76
CA GLU A 87 22.35 -21.13 1.74
C GLU A 87 22.68 -22.61 1.49
N ASP A 88 21.66 -23.47 1.33
CA ASP A 88 21.84 -24.90 1.01
C ASP A 88 21.31 -25.19 -0.39
N SER A 89 22.22 -25.19 -1.34
CA SER A 89 21.91 -25.57 -2.69
C SER A 89 22.08 -27.09 -2.88
N GLN A 90 21.04 -27.85 -2.59
CA GLN A 90 21.02 -29.25 -3.04
C GLN A 90 21.00 -29.29 -4.57
N VAL A 91 22.02 -29.92 -5.16
CA VAL A 91 22.12 -30.14 -6.59
C VAL A 91 21.28 -31.36 -6.96
N ILE A 92 20.29 -31.19 -7.84
CA ILE A 92 19.61 -32.33 -8.47
C ILE A 92 20.39 -32.69 -9.72
N LEU A 93 20.92 -33.90 -9.76
CA LEU A 93 21.50 -34.48 -10.96
C LEU A 93 20.35 -35.05 -11.81
N SER A 94 19.90 -34.28 -12.80
CA SER A 94 19.07 -34.80 -13.90
C SER A 94 19.99 -35.09 -15.09
N ASP A 95 19.60 -36.04 -15.96
CA ASP A 95 20.50 -36.68 -16.95
C ASP A 95 21.31 -35.74 -17.87
N ARG A 96 21.07 -34.42 -17.93
CA ARG A 96 21.93 -33.45 -18.64
C ARG A 96 22.06 -32.04 -18.02
N VAL A 97 21.41 -31.72 -16.89
CA VAL A 97 21.45 -30.37 -16.30
C VAL A 97 21.50 -30.46 -14.77
N ILE A 98 22.49 -29.77 -14.17
CA ILE A 98 22.50 -29.47 -12.74
C ILE A 98 21.40 -28.44 -12.50
N GLU A 99 20.23 -28.91 -12.06
CA GLU A 99 19.12 -28.02 -11.75
C GLU A 99 19.04 -27.81 -10.24
N ARG A 100 19.09 -26.54 -9.82
CA ARG A 100 18.83 -26.15 -8.44
C ARG A 100 17.36 -25.75 -8.32
N PRO A 101 16.66 -26.14 -7.24
CA PRO A 101 15.25 -25.80 -7.04
C PRO A 101 14.93 -24.30 -7.16
N GLN A 102 15.89 -23.43 -6.85
CA GLN A 102 15.72 -21.98 -6.84
C GLN A 102 15.96 -21.33 -8.22
N THR A 103 16.64 -22.00 -9.16
CA THR A 103 16.99 -21.45 -10.48
C THR A 103 15.77 -20.96 -11.26
N PRO A 104 14.63 -21.69 -11.31
CA PRO A 104 13.42 -21.19 -12.00
C PRO A 104 12.90 -19.87 -11.44
N THR A 105 12.96 -19.67 -10.12
CA THR A 105 12.50 -18.44 -9.47
C THR A 105 13.43 -17.27 -9.79
N PHE A 106 14.74 -17.47 -9.75
CA PHE A 106 15.73 -16.44 -10.09
C PHE A 106 15.61 -16.05 -11.57
N LEU A 107 15.45 -17.05 -12.46
CA LEU A 107 15.23 -16.82 -13.89
C LEU A 107 13.92 -16.06 -14.15
N LYS A 108 12.83 -16.41 -13.45
CA LYS A 108 11.58 -15.65 -13.51
C LYS A 108 11.82 -14.20 -13.05
N THR A 109 12.45 -13.99 -11.91
CA THR A 109 12.73 -12.65 -11.37
C THR A 109 13.57 -11.82 -12.35
N SER A 110 14.61 -12.42 -12.94
CA SER A 110 15.44 -11.81 -13.97
C SER A 110 14.62 -11.40 -15.21
N ARG A 111 13.76 -12.29 -15.72
CA ARG A 111 12.89 -12.00 -16.87
C ARG A 111 11.92 -10.86 -16.59
N LEU A 112 11.34 -10.82 -15.39
CA LEU A 112 10.43 -9.75 -14.98
C LEU A 112 11.13 -8.39 -15.01
N ILE A 113 12.32 -8.29 -14.40
CA ILE A 113 13.12 -7.06 -14.41
C ILE A 113 13.54 -6.71 -15.85
N GLY A 114 13.88 -7.72 -16.65
CA GLY A 114 14.17 -7.59 -18.08
C GLY A 114 13.02 -6.93 -18.85
N TYR A 115 11.79 -7.46 -18.74
CA TYR A 115 10.61 -6.88 -19.38
C TYR A 115 10.38 -5.42 -18.97
N LEU A 116 10.47 -5.13 -17.67
CA LEU A 116 10.31 -3.76 -17.17
C LEU A 116 11.37 -2.81 -17.74
N SER A 117 12.55 -3.32 -18.10
CA SER A 117 13.69 -2.56 -18.63
C SER A 117 13.71 -2.41 -20.17
N GLU A 118 12.81 -3.08 -20.90
CA GLU A 118 12.79 -3.04 -22.38
C GLU A 118 12.38 -1.66 -22.93
N LYS A 119 13.32 -0.91 -23.53
CA LYS A 119 13.08 0.48 -23.97
C LYS A 119 12.14 0.61 -25.17
N ASP A 120 12.19 -0.36 -26.08
CA ASP A 120 11.45 -0.30 -27.35
C ASP A 120 10.06 -0.97 -27.29
N ALA A 121 9.69 -1.48 -26.12
CA ALA A 121 8.42 -2.17 -25.91
C ALA A 121 7.29 -1.20 -25.49
N THR A 122 6.07 -1.46 -25.96
CA THR A 122 4.88 -0.74 -25.49
C THR A 122 4.48 -1.20 -24.09
N ASP A 123 3.85 -0.30 -23.33
CA ASP A 123 3.38 -0.63 -21.99
C ASP A 123 2.39 -1.81 -21.98
N ASP A 124 1.46 -1.87 -22.92
CA ASP A 124 0.48 -2.96 -23.00
C ASP A 124 1.14 -4.31 -23.25
N TYR A 125 2.19 -4.34 -24.08
CA TYR A 125 2.97 -5.56 -24.28
C TYR A 125 3.66 -5.98 -22.98
N ILE A 126 4.32 -5.06 -22.28
CA ILE A 126 4.99 -5.37 -21.01
C ILE A 126 4.00 -5.82 -19.94
N LYS A 127 2.85 -5.14 -19.80
CA LYS A 127 1.77 -5.54 -18.88
C LYS A 127 1.33 -6.98 -19.15
N SER A 128 1.08 -7.32 -20.41
CA SER A 128 0.67 -8.68 -20.79
C SER A 128 1.72 -9.74 -20.44
N LYS A 129 3.02 -9.39 -20.44
CA LYS A 129 4.10 -10.29 -20.02
C LYS A 129 4.13 -10.47 -18.51
N ILE A 130 3.97 -9.38 -17.76
CA ILE A 130 3.92 -9.41 -16.29
C ILE A 130 2.71 -10.22 -15.82
N GLU A 131 1.52 -9.99 -16.39
CA GLU A 131 0.29 -10.72 -16.07
C GLU A 131 0.39 -12.22 -16.38
N LYS A 132 1.04 -12.59 -17.49
CA LYS A 132 1.31 -14.00 -17.82
C LYS A 132 2.28 -14.67 -16.86
N GLN A 133 3.19 -13.91 -16.26
CA GLN A 133 4.19 -14.44 -15.33
C GLN A 133 3.69 -14.46 -13.89
N ILE A 134 2.80 -13.54 -13.54
CA ILE A 134 2.21 -13.35 -12.22
C ILE A 134 0.70 -13.13 -12.43
N GLU A 135 -0.04 -14.23 -12.49
CA GLU A 135 -1.48 -14.22 -12.76
C GLU A 135 -2.27 -13.55 -11.63
N ASP A 136 -1.86 -13.77 -10.38
CA ASP A 136 -2.50 -13.19 -9.21
C ASP A 136 -2.21 -11.67 -9.08
N PRO A 137 -3.23 -10.81 -9.15
CA PRO A 137 -3.08 -9.37 -9.03
C PRO A 137 -2.46 -8.91 -7.71
N ARG A 138 -2.74 -9.61 -6.60
CA ARG A 138 -2.18 -9.27 -5.29
C ARG A 138 -0.67 -9.53 -5.25
N SER A 139 -0.25 -10.65 -5.82
CA SER A 139 1.16 -10.97 -6.00
C SER A 139 1.86 -9.95 -6.91
N ARG A 140 1.20 -9.45 -7.97
CA ARG A 140 1.75 -8.37 -8.81
C ARG A 140 1.99 -7.09 -8.01
N ILE A 141 1.02 -6.67 -7.20
CA ILE A 141 1.16 -5.49 -6.33
C ILE A 141 2.35 -5.66 -5.39
N LYS A 142 2.46 -6.80 -4.70
CA LYS A 142 3.59 -7.10 -3.80
C LYS A 142 4.93 -7.02 -4.52
N VAL A 143 5.05 -7.69 -5.67
CA VAL A 143 6.26 -7.69 -6.49
C VAL A 143 6.65 -6.26 -6.93
N LEU A 144 5.69 -5.47 -7.42
CA LEU A 144 5.95 -4.09 -7.85
C LEU A 144 6.29 -3.17 -6.66
N ASN A 145 5.70 -3.39 -5.48
CA ASN A 145 6.07 -2.70 -4.24
C ASN A 145 7.51 -3.02 -3.82
N TYR A 146 7.92 -4.28 -3.83
CA TYR A 146 9.29 -4.67 -3.51
C TYR A 146 10.30 -4.08 -4.51
N LEU A 147 9.98 -4.09 -5.81
CA LEU A 147 10.80 -3.42 -6.82
C LEU A 147 10.90 -1.92 -6.57
N ARG A 148 9.78 -1.24 -6.25
CA ARG A 148 9.78 0.17 -5.85
C ARG A 148 10.68 0.41 -4.63
N GLY A 149 10.66 -0.50 -3.66
CA GLY A 149 11.50 -0.43 -2.46
C GLY A 149 13.00 -0.54 -2.74
N LEU A 150 13.39 -1.25 -3.81
CA LEU A 150 14.78 -1.40 -4.26
C LEU A 150 15.30 -0.19 -5.05
N ILE A 151 14.43 0.64 -5.62
CA ILE A 151 14.82 1.82 -6.39
C ILE A 151 15.23 2.95 -5.42
N PRO A 152 16.50 3.36 -5.40
CA PRO A 152 16.93 4.52 -4.62
C PRO A 152 16.35 5.83 -5.16
N LEU A 153 16.15 6.82 -4.30
CA LEU A 153 15.60 8.13 -4.69
C LEU A 153 16.64 8.99 -5.42
N ASP A 154 17.89 8.97 -4.93
CA ASP A 154 18.96 9.93 -5.23
C ASP A 154 20.33 9.28 -5.50
N LYS A 155 20.42 7.95 -5.45
CA LYS A 155 21.67 7.17 -5.60
C LYS A 155 21.61 6.29 -6.83
N ARG A 156 22.75 5.84 -7.36
CA ARG A 156 22.77 4.90 -8.50
C ARG A 156 22.72 3.47 -7.99
N ALA A 157 21.77 2.68 -8.46
CA ALA A 157 21.69 1.27 -8.16
C ALA A 157 21.52 0.40 -9.40
N GLU A 158 22.09 -0.80 -9.32
CA GLU A 158 22.01 -1.83 -10.35
C GLU A 158 21.69 -3.19 -9.74
N ILE A 159 20.98 -4.03 -10.50
CA ILE A 159 20.75 -5.44 -10.17
C ILE A 159 21.31 -6.30 -11.28
N GLU A 160 22.16 -7.26 -10.93
CA GLU A 160 22.72 -8.28 -11.82
C GLU A 160 22.28 -9.67 -11.35
N PHE A 161 22.07 -10.59 -12.28
CA PHE A 161 21.77 -11.99 -11.97
C PHE A 161 22.90 -12.87 -12.48
N LYS A 162 23.51 -13.64 -11.59
CA LYS A 162 24.66 -14.52 -11.90
C LYS A 162 24.29 -15.98 -11.71
N ASN A 163 25.03 -16.84 -12.40
CA ASN A 163 24.97 -18.30 -12.26
C ASN A 163 23.57 -18.90 -12.47
N ILE A 164 22.73 -18.26 -13.29
CA ILE A 164 21.45 -18.84 -13.69
C ILE A 164 21.73 -19.79 -14.85
N ASN A 165 21.70 -21.11 -14.58
CA ASN A 165 22.11 -22.15 -15.54
C ASN A 165 23.56 -22.01 -16.06
N GLY A 166 24.44 -21.39 -15.27
CA GLY A 166 25.82 -21.10 -15.66
C GLY A 166 25.99 -19.82 -16.49
N ASP A 167 24.90 -19.09 -16.76
CA ASP A 167 24.94 -17.79 -17.44
C ASP A 167 24.86 -16.62 -16.43
N SER A 168 25.47 -15.50 -16.80
CA SER A 168 25.28 -14.22 -16.13
C SER A 168 24.46 -13.30 -17.03
N HIS A 169 23.42 -12.71 -16.48
CA HIS A 169 22.59 -11.73 -17.18
C HIS A 169 23.17 -10.33 -17.02
N HIS A 170 22.91 -9.47 -18.01
CA HIS A 170 23.29 -8.07 -17.96
C HIS A 170 22.75 -7.37 -16.70
N ALA A 171 23.53 -6.43 -16.16
CA ALA A 171 23.10 -5.58 -15.07
C ALA A 171 21.97 -4.64 -15.53
N PHE A 172 20.91 -4.55 -14.73
CA PHE A 172 19.78 -3.66 -14.93
C PHE A 172 19.93 -2.43 -14.05
N SER A 173 19.96 -1.24 -14.67
CA SER A 173 19.98 0.01 -13.91
C SER A 173 18.60 0.30 -13.32
N LEU A 174 18.51 0.38 -11.98
CA LEU A 174 17.26 0.74 -11.29
C LEU A 174 16.91 2.22 -11.40
N ASN A 175 17.90 3.02 -11.80
CA ASN A 175 17.77 4.45 -12.04
C ASN A 175 17.24 4.79 -13.43
N ASP A 176 17.13 3.80 -14.32
CA ASP A 176 16.61 4.04 -15.66
C ASP A 176 15.17 4.58 -15.57
N ALA A 177 14.93 5.71 -16.26
CA ALA A 177 13.66 6.42 -16.17
C ALA A 177 12.48 5.60 -16.71
N VAL A 178 12.71 4.73 -17.70
CA VAL A 178 11.68 3.86 -18.26
C VAL A 178 11.32 2.78 -17.26
N PHE A 179 12.33 2.10 -16.70
CA PHE A 179 12.13 1.08 -15.67
C PHE A 179 11.39 1.65 -14.45
N ARG A 180 11.93 2.72 -13.85
CA ARG A 180 11.34 3.37 -12.68
C ARG A 180 9.92 3.88 -12.96
N GLY A 181 9.71 4.50 -14.12
CA GLY A 181 8.40 5.00 -14.53
C GLY A 181 7.37 3.89 -14.68
N ARG A 182 7.75 2.75 -15.26
CA ARG A 182 6.86 1.58 -15.40
C ARG A 182 6.52 0.93 -14.06
N VAL A 183 7.51 0.71 -13.19
CA VAL A 183 7.27 0.14 -11.85
C VAL A 183 6.23 0.96 -11.09
N ILE A 184 6.41 2.29 -11.04
CA ILE A 184 5.48 3.18 -10.33
C ILE A 184 4.11 3.22 -11.01
N ARG A 185 4.06 3.37 -12.34
CA ARG A 185 2.80 3.46 -13.09
C ARG A 185 1.98 2.19 -12.97
N PHE A 186 2.59 1.02 -13.21
CA PHE A 186 1.89 -0.26 -13.15
C PHE A 186 1.47 -0.60 -11.73
N LEU A 187 2.29 -0.24 -10.73
CA LEU A 187 1.88 -0.38 -9.32
C LEU A 187 0.59 0.41 -9.08
N ASN A 188 0.57 1.71 -9.42
CA ASN A 188 -0.59 2.55 -9.18
C ASN A 188 -1.83 2.08 -9.94
N GLU A 189 -1.67 1.61 -11.19
CA GLU A 189 -2.77 1.04 -11.96
C GLU A 189 -3.34 -0.25 -11.34
N GLU A 190 -2.47 -1.15 -10.87
CA GLU A 190 -2.92 -2.37 -10.19
C GLU A 190 -3.57 -2.05 -8.83
N LYS A 191 -2.99 -1.14 -8.03
CA LYS A 191 -3.55 -0.69 -6.75
C LYS A 191 -4.97 -0.17 -6.91
N ARG A 192 -5.21 0.71 -7.89
CA ARG A 192 -6.54 1.30 -8.17
C ARG A 192 -7.64 0.26 -8.45
N LYS A 193 -7.30 -0.91 -8.99
CA LYS A 193 -8.29 -1.98 -9.25
C LYS A 193 -8.81 -2.63 -7.97
N TYR A 194 -8.07 -2.53 -6.87
CA TYR A 194 -8.35 -3.19 -5.59
C TYR A 194 -8.43 -2.21 -4.42
N GLU A 195 -8.51 -0.92 -4.74
CA GLU A 195 -8.63 0.15 -3.77
C GLU A 195 -9.96 0.03 -3.04
N VAL A 196 -9.90 0.08 -1.72
CA VAL A 196 -11.02 0.07 -0.81
C VAL A 196 -10.88 1.30 0.07
N GLU A 197 -11.94 2.10 0.10
CA GLU A 197 -12.08 3.23 1.01
C GLU A 197 -12.99 2.82 2.16
N VAL A 198 -12.57 3.15 3.39
CA VAL A 198 -13.34 2.89 4.61
C VAL A 198 -13.31 4.14 5.47
N SER A 199 -14.49 4.61 5.86
CA SER A 199 -14.65 5.72 6.80
C SER A 199 -15.28 5.20 8.09
N GLY A 200 -14.78 5.65 9.23
CA GLY A 200 -15.20 5.12 10.54
C GLY A 200 -14.32 5.59 11.69
N VAL A 201 -14.35 4.87 12.80
CA VAL A 201 -13.50 5.13 13.98
C VAL A 201 -12.71 3.88 14.35
N ILE A 202 -11.47 4.05 14.81
CA ILE A 202 -10.68 2.91 15.30
C ILE A 202 -11.27 2.45 16.63
N CYS A 203 -11.69 1.19 16.68
CA CYS A 203 -12.33 0.64 17.88
C CYS A 203 -11.41 -0.31 18.65
N ARG A 204 -10.42 -0.93 17.99
CA ARG A 204 -9.53 -1.91 18.63
C ARG A 204 -8.21 -2.08 17.87
N ILE A 205 -7.13 -2.33 18.60
CA ILE A 205 -5.85 -2.81 18.07
C ILE A 205 -5.61 -4.24 18.54
N ARG A 206 -4.98 -5.05 17.70
CA ARG A 206 -4.51 -6.40 17.98
C ARG A 206 -3.04 -6.51 17.55
N ASP A 207 -2.19 -6.86 18.51
CA ASP A 207 -0.81 -7.24 18.23
C ASP A 207 -0.73 -8.72 17.81
N ASP A 208 -1.49 -9.07 16.76
CA ASP A 208 -1.35 -10.34 16.03
C ASP A 208 -0.09 -10.25 15.12
N ASP A 209 0.29 -11.35 14.44
CA ASP A 209 1.34 -11.35 13.42
C ASP A 209 0.73 -11.65 12.03
N PRO A 210 0.60 -10.66 11.12
CA PRO A 210 0.99 -9.26 11.26
C PRO A 210 0.02 -8.45 12.15
N PRO A 211 0.50 -7.33 12.76
CA PRO A 211 -0.31 -6.51 13.64
C PRO A 211 -1.48 -5.89 12.88
N SER A 212 -2.61 -5.69 13.54
CA SER A 212 -3.83 -5.22 12.88
C SER A 212 -4.70 -4.38 13.79
N PHE A 213 -5.56 -3.57 13.19
CA PHE A 213 -6.58 -2.81 13.90
C PHE A 213 -7.95 -3.03 13.28
N SER A 214 -8.99 -2.63 14.03
CA SER A 214 -10.38 -2.75 13.63
C SER A 214 -11.02 -1.37 13.62
N VAL A 215 -11.79 -1.12 12.56
CA VAL A 215 -12.50 0.13 12.32
C VAL A 215 -13.98 -0.18 12.38
N LEU A 216 -14.73 0.56 13.18
CA LEU A 216 -16.18 0.57 13.12
C LEU A 216 -16.59 1.53 12.01
N ASP A 217 -17.08 1.01 10.90
CA ASP A 217 -17.50 1.81 9.75
C ASP A 217 -18.80 2.57 10.03
N TRP A 218 -19.17 3.46 9.11
CA TRP A 218 -20.36 4.31 9.24
C TRP A 218 -21.68 3.57 9.35
N SER A 219 -21.74 2.33 8.84
CA SER A 219 -22.93 1.48 8.92
C SER A 219 -22.88 0.53 10.14
N GLY A 220 -21.87 0.65 11.00
CA GLY A 220 -21.72 -0.13 12.22
C GLY A 220 -21.02 -1.49 12.03
N ASN A 221 -20.44 -1.76 10.85
CA ASN A 221 -19.68 -2.99 10.63
C ASN A 221 -18.23 -2.84 11.07
N ILE A 222 -17.62 -3.96 11.45
CA ILE A 222 -16.21 -3.98 11.83
C ILE A 222 -15.36 -4.39 10.62
N VAL A 223 -14.48 -3.49 10.19
CA VAL A 223 -13.49 -3.73 9.14
C VAL A 223 -12.12 -3.96 9.75
N LYS A 224 -11.46 -5.07 9.39
CA LYS A 224 -10.07 -5.35 9.79
C LYS A 224 -9.09 -4.65 8.85
N VAL A 225 -8.05 -4.05 9.41
CA VAL A 225 -6.98 -3.38 8.66
C VAL A 225 -5.64 -3.88 9.17
N GLU A 226 -4.75 -4.30 8.26
CA GLU A 226 -3.35 -4.60 8.61
C GLU A 226 -2.63 -3.30 9.01
N MET A 227 -1.91 -3.31 10.13
CA MET A 227 -1.27 -2.13 10.69
C MET A 227 0.15 -1.99 10.16
N PRO A 228 0.46 -0.95 9.38
CA PRO A 228 1.83 -0.73 8.94
C PRO A 228 2.65 -0.09 10.06
N ASP A 229 3.91 -0.52 10.19
CA ASP A 229 4.80 -0.12 11.28
C ASP A 229 5.05 1.39 11.34
N ASP A 230 5.12 2.04 10.17
CA ASP A 230 5.39 3.48 10.03
C ASP A 230 4.22 4.36 10.50
N LYS A 231 2.98 3.83 10.52
CA LYS A 231 1.78 4.57 10.98
C LYS A 231 1.29 4.14 12.36
N ARG A 232 1.97 3.20 13.04
CA ARG A 232 1.54 2.65 14.33
C ARG A 232 1.23 3.74 15.37
N LEU A 233 2.10 4.75 15.51
CA LEU A 233 1.88 5.87 16.45
C LEU A 233 0.66 6.72 16.08
N GLN A 234 0.48 7.01 14.79
CA GLN A 234 -0.68 7.77 14.30
C GLN A 234 -1.99 7.02 14.58
N ILE A 235 -2.01 5.71 14.32
CA ILE A 235 -3.14 4.82 14.59
C ILE A 235 -3.49 4.76 16.08
N LEU A 236 -2.47 4.70 16.95
CA LEU A 236 -2.66 4.72 18.40
C LEU A 236 -3.27 6.04 18.89
N ASN A 237 -2.81 7.18 18.35
CA ASN A 237 -3.37 8.48 18.69
C ASN A 237 -4.84 8.59 18.25
N TYR A 238 -5.15 8.18 17.01
CA TYR A 238 -6.54 8.19 16.53
C TYR A 238 -7.47 7.27 17.33
N LEU A 239 -6.97 6.13 17.82
CA LEU A 239 -7.73 5.27 18.74
C LEU A 239 -7.98 5.95 20.09
N ALA A 240 -6.96 6.59 20.67
CA ALA A 240 -7.04 7.23 21.97
C ALA A 240 -8.03 8.42 21.96
N ASP A 241 -7.94 9.24 20.92
CA ASP A 241 -8.74 10.46 20.74
C ASP A 241 -10.08 10.21 20.02
N LYS A 242 -10.39 8.94 19.68
CA LYS A 242 -11.61 8.53 18.98
C LYS A 242 -11.89 9.33 17.70
N VAL A 243 -10.83 9.69 16.99
CA VAL A 243 -10.90 10.53 15.80
C VAL A 243 -11.64 9.76 14.70
N PRO A 244 -12.71 10.33 14.12
CA PRO A 244 -13.26 9.84 12.86
C PRO A 244 -12.19 9.89 11.78
N ILE A 245 -12.01 8.80 11.06
CA ILE A 245 -10.95 8.63 10.07
C ILE A 245 -11.50 8.17 8.72
N ARG A 246 -10.72 8.46 7.69
CA ARG A 246 -10.85 7.90 6.35
C ARG A 246 -9.59 7.14 6.01
N LEU A 247 -9.78 5.94 5.48
CA LEU A 247 -8.74 4.99 5.15
C LEU A 247 -8.83 4.68 3.66
N VAL A 248 -7.68 4.70 2.99
CA VAL A 248 -7.55 4.20 1.63
C VAL A 248 -6.47 3.13 1.62
N GLY A 249 -6.78 1.98 1.03
CA GLY A 249 -5.81 0.91 0.90
C GLY A 249 -6.28 -0.19 -0.02
N ILE A 250 -5.49 -1.25 -0.10
CA ILE A 250 -5.75 -2.39 -0.98
C ILE A 250 -6.40 -3.47 -0.15
N GLY A 251 -7.54 -3.98 -0.62
CA GLY A 251 -8.28 -4.94 0.17
C GLY A 251 -9.32 -5.72 -0.59
N ASN A 252 -10.22 -6.31 0.18
CA ASN A 252 -11.45 -6.91 -0.33
C ASN A 252 -12.57 -6.54 0.64
N LYS A 253 -13.72 -6.09 0.13
CA LYS A 253 -14.91 -5.75 0.93
C LYS A 253 -15.27 -6.80 2.00
N ARG A 254 -14.96 -8.08 1.78
CA ARG A 254 -15.21 -9.16 2.76
C ARG A 254 -14.13 -9.36 3.82
N LYS A 255 -12.88 -9.00 3.54
CA LYS A 255 -11.72 -9.27 4.41
C LYS A 255 -11.11 -8.02 5.04
N GLY A 256 -11.53 -6.84 4.56
CA GLY A 256 -10.99 -5.55 4.97
C GLY A 256 -9.78 -5.11 4.13
N ILE A 257 -8.97 -4.22 4.70
CA ILE A 257 -7.79 -3.62 4.05
C ILE A 257 -6.55 -4.43 4.47
N GLU A 258 -5.83 -4.97 3.48
CA GLU A 258 -4.63 -5.80 3.65
C GLU A 258 -3.35 -4.95 3.53
N ASP A 259 -3.37 -3.84 2.79
CA ASP A 259 -2.25 -2.90 2.66
C ASP A 259 -2.78 -1.46 2.78
N LEU A 260 -2.41 -0.77 3.86
CA LEU A 260 -2.92 0.57 4.18
C LEU A 260 -2.06 1.65 3.51
N ASP A 261 -2.61 2.33 2.51
CA ASP A 261 -1.93 3.39 1.78
C ASP A 261 -2.04 4.74 2.49
N GLU A 262 -3.23 5.13 2.94
CA GLU A 262 -3.50 6.45 3.55
C GLU A 262 -4.47 6.32 4.73
N ILE A 263 -4.22 7.13 5.77
CA ILE A 263 -5.11 7.30 6.92
C ILE A 263 -5.11 8.77 7.34
N GLU A 264 -6.28 9.37 7.39
CA GLU A 264 -6.43 10.79 7.71
C GLU A 264 -7.69 11.06 8.54
N PRO A 265 -7.71 12.17 9.30
CA PRO A 265 -8.90 12.59 10.03
C PRO A 265 -10.03 12.95 9.07
N TYR A 266 -11.24 12.56 9.44
CA TYR A 266 -12.45 12.80 8.67
C TYR A 266 -13.56 13.36 9.56
N ALA A 267 -13.33 14.58 10.05
CA ALA A 267 -14.19 15.24 11.04
C ALA A 267 -15.32 16.08 10.42
N LYS A 268 -15.51 16.06 9.10
CA LYS A 268 -16.52 16.87 8.41
C LYS A 268 -17.21 16.08 7.32
N ILE A 269 -18.52 16.23 7.24
CA ILE A 269 -19.34 15.67 6.17
C ILE A 269 -20.09 16.78 5.45
N THR A 270 -20.33 16.58 4.14
CA THR A 270 -21.10 17.52 3.34
C THR A 270 -22.48 16.94 3.07
N ILE A 271 -23.52 17.65 3.48
CA ILE A 271 -24.92 17.31 3.27
C ILE A 271 -25.44 18.17 2.12
N ASN A 272 -25.73 17.53 1.00
CA ASN A 272 -26.12 18.19 -0.25
C ASN A 272 -27.61 18.00 -0.57
N SER A 273 -28.28 17.10 0.14
CA SER A 273 -29.69 16.76 -0.08
C SER A 273 -30.34 16.25 1.20
N LEU A 274 -31.65 16.47 1.29
CA LEU A 274 -32.55 15.85 2.26
C LEU A 274 -33.59 15.04 1.51
N GLU A 275 -33.71 13.75 1.80
CA GLU A 275 -34.57 12.83 1.04
C GLU A 275 -34.32 12.99 -0.47
N ASP A 276 -35.31 13.48 -1.22
CA ASP A 276 -35.26 13.76 -2.66
C ASP A 276 -35.08 15.26 -3.01
N ILE A 277 -34.90 16.13 -2.02
CA ILE A 277 -34.71 17.57 -2.19
C ILE A 277 -33.22 17.89 -2.21
N SER A 278 -32.73 18.33 -3.37
CA SER A 278 -31.37 18.87 -3.50
C SER A 278 -31.29 20.25 -2.84
N LEU A 279 -30.36 20.42 -1.92
CA LEU A 279 -30.10 21.70 -1.29
C LEU A 279 -29.44 22.65 -2.28
N LYS A 280 -29.82 23.93 -2.22
CA LYS A 280 -29.22 24.99 -3.03
C LYS A 280 -27.82 25.34 -2.57
N SER A 281 -27.61 25.28 -1.26
CA SER A 281 -26.31 25.45 -0.63
C SER A 281 -25.99 24.20 0.22
N PRO A 282 -24.91 23.46 -0.07
CA PRO A 282 -24.46 22.36 0.77
C PRO A 282 -24.18 22.80 2.20
N ILE A 283 -24.54 21.96 3.16
CA ILE A 283 -24.21 22.16 4.57
C ILE A 283 -22.98 21.33 4.90
N VAL A 284 -22.00 21.95 5.54
CA VAL A 284 -20.86 21.24 6.12
C VAL A 284 -21.17 21.01 7.60
N ALA A 285 -21.33 19.74 7.99
CA ALA A 285 -21.56 19.34 9.37
C ALA A 285 -20.28 18.73 9.96
N ASP A 286 -20.04 19.00 11.23
CA ASP A 286 -18.97 18.39 12.00
C ASP A 286 -19.37 16.97 12.40
N LEU A 287 -18.44 16.04 12.27
CA LEU A 287 -18.58 14.62 12.59
C LEU A 287 -17.67 14.29 13.76
N SER A 288 -18.24 13.69 14.81
CA SER A 288 -17.50 13.22 15.97
C SER A 288 -18.03 11.88 16.47
N TYR A 289 -17.19 11.17 17.24
CA TYR A 289 -17.55 9.92 17.91
C TYR A 289 -17.32 10.08 19.40
N GLU A 290 -18.41 10.20 20.14
CA GLU A 290 -18.39 10.62 21.54
C GLU A 290 -18.49 9.43 22.48
N LYS A 291 -17.68 9.48 23.54
CA LYS A 291 -17.69 8.48 24.60
C LYS A 291 -18.71 8.88 25.67
N SER A 292 -19.59 7.95 26.03
CA SER A 292 -20.50 8.14 27.15
C SER A 292 -20.24 7.13 28.26
N GLU A 293 -20.38 7.58 29.51
CA GLU A 293 -20.30 6.68 30.67
C GLU A 293 -21.61 5.91 30.88
N GLU A 294 -22.73 6.46 30.39
CA GLU A 294 -24.08 5.95 30.62
C GLU A 294 -24.68 5.25 29.39
N LEU A 295 -24.24 5.64 28.19
CA LEU A 295 -24.70 5.10 26.92
C LEU A 295 -23.52 4.44 26.18
N PRO A 296 -23.79 3.51 25.24
CA PRO A 296 -22.79 3.11 24.26
C PRO A 296 -22.23 4.34 23.53
N ASP A 297 -20.93 4.31 23.21
CA ASP A 297 -20.30 5.31 22.36
C ASP A 297 -21.14 5.55 21.08
N TYR A 298 -21.35 6.82 20.72
CA TYR A 298 -22.29 7.22 19.67
C TYR A 298 -21.67 8.21 18.69
N TRP A 299 -22.22 8.25 17.48
CA TRP A 299 -21.87 9.23 16.46
C TRP A 299 -22.69 10.50 16.64
N VAL A 300 -22.04 11.64 16.45
CA VAL A 300 -22.69 12.95 16.42
C VAL A 300 -22.39 13.61 15.08
N VAL A 301 -23.46 14.04 14.42
CA VAL A 301 -23.42 14.91 13.24
C VAL A 301 -24.02 16.24 13.64
N GLY A 302 -23.21 17.29 13.69
CA GLY A 302 -23.62 18.58 14.24
C GLY A 302 -23.34 19.75 13.31
N ASN A 303 -24.16 20.79 13.41
CA ASN A 303 -23.86 22.08 12.83
C ASN A 303 -24.31 23.20 13.78
N ASP A 304 -23.34 23.85 14.41
CA ASP A 304 -23.55 24.93 15.38
C ASP A 304 -24.28 26.15 14.79
N GLU A 305 -24.13 26.39 13.48
CA GLU A 305 -24.76 27.52 12.80
C GLU A 305 -26.29 27.39 12.77
N PHE A 306 -26.79 26.16 12.62
CA PHE A 306 -28.21 25.85 12.69
C PHE A 306 -28.67 25.37 14.06
N GLY A 307 -27.73 24.97 14.93
CA GLY A 307 -28.05 24.39 16.24
C GLY A 307 -28.67 23.00 16.14
N ILE A 308 -28.38 22.27 15.07
CA ILE A 308 -28.98 20.97 14.76
C ILE A 308 -27.94 19.87 14.94
N TYR A 309 -28.34 18.80 15.61
CA TYR A 309 -27.48 17.67 15.93
C TYR A 309 -28.25 16.36 15.78
N GLY A 310 -27.71 15.45 14.98
CA GLY A 310 -28.16 14.07 14.94
C GLY A 310 -27.21 13.18 15.75
N VAL A 311 -27.79 12.27 16.55
CA VAL A 311 -27.03 11.40 17.46
C VAL A 311 -27.55 9.97 17.38
N ASP A 312 -26.72 9.02 16.97
CA ASP A 312 -27.11 7.60 16.91
C ASP A 312 -25.89 6.65 16.96
N ASP A 313 -26.14 5.33 16.95
CA ASP A 313 -25.13 4.26 16.94
C ASP A 313 -24.38 4.13 15.61
N THR A 314 -24.94 4.68 14.52
CA THR A 314 -24.32 4.75 13.19
C THR A 314 -24.34 6.17 12.63
N VAL A 315 -23.36 6.48 11.78
CA VAL A 315 -23.30 7.77 11.09
C VAL A 315 -24.50 7.94 10.17
N ASP A 316 -24.91 6.87 9.48
CA ASP A 316 -26.06 6.90 8.56
C ASP A 316 -27.34 7.35 9.28
N LYS A 317 -27.62 6.82 10.48
CA LYS A 317 -28.80 7.22 11.26
C LYS A 317 -28.65 8.62 11.86
N ALA A 318 -27.47 8.97 12.36
CA ALA A 318 -27.20 10.33 12.85
C ALA A 318 -27.40 11.38 11.76
N ILE A 319 -27.01 11.08 10.51
CA ILE A 319 -27.29 11.94 9.35
C ILE A 319 -28.79 12.07 9.11
N GLU A 320 -29.55 10.97 9.15
CA GLU A 320 -31.00 11.03 8.92
C GLU A 320 -31.73 11.82 10.03
N MET A 321 -31.30 11.68 11.29
CA MET A 321 -31.81 12.52 12.38
C MET A 321 -31.50 14.00 12.17
N PHE A 322 -30.24 14.31 11.84
CA PHE A 322 -29.83 15.69 11.52
C PHE A 322 -30.68 16.29 10.39
N LYS A 323 -30.93 15.51 9.33
CA LYS A 323 -31.76 15.94 8.20
C LYS A 323 -33.21 16.17 8.62
N SER A 324 -33.81 15.24 9.39
CA SER A 324 -35.18 15.37 9.88
C SER A 324 -35.36 16.68 10.66
N ASP A 325 -34.49 16.92 11.64
CA ASP A 325 -34.55 18.11 12.49
C ASP A 325 -34.36 19.40 11.67
N LEU A 326 -33.44 19.40 10.70
CA LEU A 326 -33.24 20.53 9.78
C LEU A 326 -34.46 20.85 8.93
N HIS A 327 -35.14 19.82 8.44
CA HIS A 327 -36.35 19.98 7.65
C HIS A 327 -37.51 20.49 8.49
N ASP A 328 -37.69 19.94 9.69
CA ASP A 328 -38.73 20.34 10.64
C ASP A 328 -38.56 21.81 11.06
N ASP A 329 -37.32 22.22 11.39
CA ASP A 329 -36.99 23.61 11.68
C ASP A 329 -37.28 24.52 10.48
N TYR A 330 -36.90 24.12 9.27
CA TYR A 330 -37.21 24.89 8.07
C TYR A 330 -38.73 25.11 7.90
N ILE A 331 -39.54 24.06 8.02
CA ILE A 331 -41.01 24.16 7.93
C ILE A 331 -41.55 25.09 9.02
N ALA A 332 -41.10 24.92 10.26
CA ALA A 332 -41.55 25.70 11.41
C ALA A 332 -41.22 27.19 11.24
N TYR A 333 -39.96 27.53 10.94
CA TYR A 333 -39.54 28.91 10.76
C TYR A 333 -40.14 29.58 9.53
N LYS A 334 -40.33 28.83 8.44
CA LYS A 334 -40.97 29.35 7.22
C LYS A 334 -42.41 29.81 7.48
N ALA A 335 -43.16 29.08 8.30
CA ALA A 335 -44.56 29.38 8.61
C ALA A 335 -44.75 30.63 9.48
N ILE A 336 -43.76 31.02 10.28
CA ILE A 336 -43.87 32.14 11.22
C ILE A 336 -43.59 33.48 10.50
N PRO A 337 -44.47 34.49 10.58
CA PRO A 337 -44.21 35.83 10.04
C PRO A 337 -42.96 36.48 10.63
N ASN A 338 -42.22 37.24 9.81
CA ASN A 338 -40.91 37.80 10.21
C ASN A 338 -41.00 38.79 11.38
N ASP A 339 -42.12 39.49 11.52
CA ASP A 339 -42.41 40.45 12.58
C ASP A 339 -42.66 39.79 13.95
N GLN A 340 -42.82 38.47 13.98
CA GLN A 340 -43.02 37.68 15.20
C GLN A 340 -41.74 36.97 15.68
N LEU A 341 -40.63 37.15 14.98
CA LEU A 341 -39.36 36.50 15.29
C LEU A 341 -38.38 37.46 15.97
N SER A 342 -37.57 36.94 16.89
CA SER A 342 -36.40 37.66 17.39
C SER A 342 -35.36 37.83 16.27
N ASP A 343 -34.41 38.76 16.42
CA ASP A 343 -33.35 38.96 15.42
C ASP A 343 -32.55 37.68 15.14
N MET A 344 -32.28 36.88 16.18
CA MET A 344 -31.58 35.61 16.07
C MET A 344 -32.40 34.58 15.30
N ALA A 345 -33.70 34.46 15.60
CA ALA A 345 -34.63 33.56 14.91
C ALA A 345 -34.84 33.98 13.45
N LEU A 346 -34.91 35.29 13.17
CA LEU A 346 -35.00 35.84 11.82
C LEU A 346 -33.73 35.55 11.02
N SER A 347 -32.56 35.63 11.64
CA SER A 347 -31.29 35.24 11.03
C SER A 347 -31.29 33.76 10.66
N LEU A 348 -31.68 32.88 11.58
CA LEU A 348 -31.78 31.43 11.33
C LEU A 348 -32.77 31.14 10.19
N LYS A 349 -33.98 31.72 10.23
CA LYS A 349 -34.98 31.61 9.16
C LYS A 349 -34.42 31.99 7.80
N LYS A 350 -33.70 33.11 7.69
CA LYS A 350 -33.09 33.55 6.43
C LYS A 350 -32.08 32.51 5.91
N LYS A 351 -31.22 31.98 6.77
CA LYS A 351 -30.23 30.95 6.39
C LYS A 351 -30.90 29.67 5.91
N LEU A 352 -31.91 29.19 6.64
CA LEU A 352 -32.69 28.02 6.24
C LEU A 352 -33.36 28.24 4.87
N ILE A 353 -34.00 29.39 4.64
CA ILE A 353 -34.57 29.71 3.33
C ILE A 353 -33.50 29.73 2.23
N THR A 354 -32.30 30.29 2.48
CA THR A 354 -31.21 30.27 1.49
C THR A 354 -30.76 28.86 1.13
N ILE A 355 -30.74 27.94 2.08
CA ILE A 355 -30.35 26.54 1.83
C ILE A 355 -31.40 25.79 1.01
N PHE A 356 -32.68 25.99 1.31
CA PHE A 356 -33.77 25.23 0.70
C PHE A 356 -34.31 25.87 -0.60
N GLU A 357 -34.28 27.20 -0.72
CA GLU A 357 -34.94 27.94 -1.82
C GLU A 357 -34.01 28.87 -2.60
N GLY A 358 -32.79 29.11 -2.10
CA GLY A 358 -31.84 30.12 -2.60
C GLY A 358 -31.30 29.94 -4.01
#